data_AF-A0A1T1CZX3-F1
#
_entry.id   AF-A0A1T1CZX3-F1
#
_cell.length_a   1.000
_cell.length_b   1.000
_cell.length_c   1.000
_cell.angle_alpha   90.00
_cell.angle_beta   90.00
_cell.angle_gamma   90.00
#
_symmetry.space_group_name_H-M   'P 1'
#
loop_
_entity.id
_entity.type
_entity.pdbx_description
1 polymer ?
#
loop_
_entity_poly.entity_id
_entity_poly.type
_entity_poly.pdbx_seq_one_letter_code
_entity_poly.pdbx_strand_id
1 'polypeptide(L)'
;MVFILGLTGGFFIGQMGIPLLKPLLPFSDFGALLVLVASEILVRLRSLGANVANLSLLRQAVDNIRIGFVFSVVLEAFKLGS
;
A
#
# COMPACT_ATOMS: atom_id res chain seq x y z
N MET A 1 12.30 11.23 -10.43
CA MET A 1 11.58 10.30 -11.32
C MET A 1 11.06 9.05 -10.59
N VAL A 2 11.92 8.32 -9.87
CA VAL A 2 11.55 7.09 -9.12
C VAL A 2 10.43 7.32 -8.09
N PHE A 3 10.37 8.51 -7.49
CA PHE A 3 9.30 8.89 -6.56
C PHE A 3 7.91 8.89 -7.18
N ILE A 4 7.72 9.66 -8.26
CA ILE A 4 6.42 9.79 -8.93
C ILE A 4 5.99 8.44 -9.51
N LEU A 5 6.90 7.75 -10.22
CA LEU A 5 6.62 6.43 -10.80
C LEU A 5 6.26 5.39 -9.75
N GLY A 6 6.95 5.41 -8.60
CA GLY A 6 6.62 4.53 -7.48
C GLY A 6 5.22 4.83 -6.93
N LEU A 7 4.91 6.10 -6.68
CA LEU A 7 3.59 6.51 -6.17
C LEU A 7 2.45 6.15 -7.12
N THR A 8 2.55 6.51 -8.41
CA THR A 8 1.49 6.18 -9.38
C THR A 8 1.39 4.68 -9.62
N GLY A 9 2.51 3.96 -9.66
CA GLY A 9 2.52 2.49 -9.76
C GLY A 9 1.80 1.84 -8.58
N GLY A 10 2.10 2.28 -7.36
CA GLY A 10 1.40 1.85 -6.14
C GLY A 10 -0.09 2.12 -6.17
N PHE A 11 -0.46 3.34 -6.55
CA PHE A 11 -1.85 3.76 -6.64
C PHE A 11 -2.64 2.93 -7.65
N PHE A 12 -2.05 2.67 -8.83
CA PHE A 12 -2.64 1.87 -9.89
C PHE A 12 -2.84 0.41 -9.46
N ILE A 13 -1.85 -0.18 -8.80
CA ILE A 13 -1.98 -1.53 -8.21
C ILE A 13 -3.13 -1.56 -7.20
N GLY A 14 -3.28 -0.52 -6.38
CA GLY A 14 -4.40 -0.40 -5.45
C GLY A 14 -5.75 -0.38 -6.17
N GLN A 15 -5.91 0.48 -7.19
CA GLN A 15 -7.16 0.59 -7.95
C GLN A 15 -7.55 -0.72 -8.64
N MET A 16 -6.59 -1.50 -9.12
CA MET A 16 -6.84 -2.80 -9.75
C MET A 16 -7.04 -3.94 -8.72
N GLY A 17 -6.35 -3.89 -7.59
CA GLY A 17 -6.37 -4.93 -6.57
C GLY A 17 -7.57 -4.85 -5.62
N ILE A 18 -8.08 -3.65 -5.33
CA ILE A 18 -9.23 -3.47 -4.41
C ILE A 18 -10.50 -4.18 -4.93
N PRO A 19 -10.88 -4.07 -6.22
CA PRO A 19 -12.02 -4.83 -6.76
C PRO A 19 -11.89 -6.35 -6.60
N LEU A 20 -10.67 -6.90 -6.70
CA LEU A 20 -10.39 -8.33 -6.51
C LEU A 20 -10.53 -8.77 -5.04
N LEU A 21 -10.28 -7.86 -4.10
CA LEU A 21 -10.42 -8.10 -2.67
C LEU A 21 -11.85 -7.87 -2.16
N LYS A 22 -12.67 -7.09 -2.88
CA LYS A 22 -14.07 -6.78 -2.55
C LYS A 22 -14.98 -7.99 -2.29
N PRO A 23 -14.86 -9.13 -3.00
CA PRO A 23 -15.63 -10.33 -2.66
C PRO A 23 -15.12 -11.06 -1.40
N LEU A 24 -13.88 -10.84 -0.98
CA LEU A 24 -13.26 -11.50 0.18
C LEU A 24 -13.43 -10.71 1.47
N LEU A 25 -13.47 -9.37 1.37
CA LEU A 25 -13.68 -8.46 2.48
C LEU A 25 -14.67 -7.36 2.05
N PRO A 26 -15.74 -7.12 2.82
CA PRO A 26 -16.51 -5.90 2.64
C PRO A 26 -15.59 -4.70 2.87
N PHE A 27 -15.27 -3.97 1.81
CA PHE A 27 -14.52 -2.70 1.87
C PHE A 27 -15.37 -1.64 2.56
N SER A 28 -15.41 -1.74 3.88
CA SER A 28 -15.82 -0.71 4.82
C SER A 28 -14.56 -0.10 5.45
N ASP A 29 -14.73 0.90 6.33
CA ASP A 29 -13.63 1.51 7.08
C ASP A 29 -12.74 0.47 7.79
N PHE A 30 -13.35 -0.60 8.33
CA PHE A 30 -12.64 -1.70 8.97
C PHE A 30 -11.83 -2.55 7.99
N GLY A 31 -12.34 -2.79 6.78
CA GLY A 31 -11.60 -3.51 5.73
C GLY A 31 -10.35 -2.75 5.29
N ALA A 32 -10.46 -1.43 5.15
CA ALA A 32 -9.35 -0.56 4.82
C ALA A 32 -8.29 -0.49 5.93
N LEU A 33 -8.72 -0.43 7.20
CA LEU A 33 -7.83 -0.54 8.36
C LEU A 33 -7.06 -1.86 8.36
N LEU A 34 -7.70 -2.97 8.03
CA LEU A 34 -7.06 -4.29 7.98
C LEU A 34 -5.98 -4.34 6.89
N VAL A 35 -6.27 -3.82 5.70
CA VAL A 35 -5.29 -3.70 4.60
C VAL A 35 -4.12 -2.79 4.99
N LEU A 36 -4.40 -1.68 5.68
CA LEU A 36 -3.38 -0.77 6.23
C LEU A 36 -2.47 -1.50 7.22
N VAL A 37 -3.05 -2.21 8.19
CA VAL A 37 -2.31 -2.99 9.20
C VAL A 37 -1.47 -4.07 8.53
N ALA A 38 -2.02 -4.81 7.56
CA ALA A 38 -1.27 -5.80 6.80
C ALA A 38 -0.09 -5.17 6.04
N SER A 39 -0.30 -4.00 5.42
CA SER A 39 0.76 -3.26 4.75
C SER A 39 1.88 -2.81 5.70
N GLU A 40 1.53 -2.40 6.91
CA GLU A 40 2.47 -1.97 7.95
C GLU A 40 3.25 -3.15 8.52
N ILE A 41 2.58 -4.29 8.75
CA ILE A 41 3.20 -5.54 9.22
C ILE A 41 4.24 -6.04 8.20
N LEU A 42 3.90 -6.07 6.90
CA LEU A 42 4.84 -6.47 5.85
C LEU A 42 6.10 -5.58 5.83
N VAL A 43 5.95 -4.29 6.10
CA VAL A 43 7.08 -3.35 6.19
C VAL A 43 7.89 -3.56 7.47
N ARG A 44 7.23 -3.75 8.61
CA ARG A 44 7.90 -3.98 9.90
C ARG A 44 8.68 -5.29 9.90
N LEU A 45 8.12 -6.35 9.31
CA LEU A 45 8.83 -7.61 9.09
C LEU A 45 10.04 -7.43 8.16
N ARG A 46 9.91 -6.59 7.12
CA ARG A 46 11.02 -6.25 6.23
C ARG A 46 12.09 -5.38 6.90
N SER A 47 11.72 -4.49 7.81
CA SER A 47 12.67 -3.64 8.54
C SER A 47 13.43 -4.41 9.60
N LEU A 48 12.80 -5.39 10.26
CA LEU A 48 13.43 -6.31 11.21
C LEU A 48 14.60 -7.10 10.60
N GLY A 49 14.55 -7.43 9.30
CA GLY A 49 15.63 -8.16 8.61
C GLY A 49 16.69 -7.28 7.94
N ALA A 50 16.47 -5.97 7.81
CA ALA A 50 17.28 -5.10 6.96
C ALA A 50 18.14 -4.12 7.77
N ASN A 51 19.12 -4.67 8.49
CA ASN A 51 20.12 -3.93 9.26
C ASN A 51 21.31 -3.45 8.39
N VAL A 52 21.06 -3.10 7.11
CA VAL A 52 22.12 -2.81 6.12
C VAL A 52 22.05 -1.36 5.66
N ALA A 53 23.18 -0.68 5.87
CA ALA A 53 23.39 0.77 5.88
C ALA A 53 23.27 1.51 4.53
N ASN A 54 22.68 0.93 3.49
CA ASN A 54 22.53 1.61 2.19
C ASN A 54 21.08 1.62 1.71
N LEU A 55 20.52 2.82 1.56
CA LEU A 55 19.19 3.07 1.02
C LEU A 55 19.21 2.81 -0.50
N SER A 56 18.98 1.55 -0.90
CA SER A 56 18.98 1.19 -2.32
C SER A 56 17.82 1.85 -3.07
N LEU A 57 18.02 2.20 -4.34
CA LEU A 57 16.98 2.77 -5.21
C LEU A 57 15.74 1.86 -5.31
N LEU A 58 15.94 0.53 -5.28
CA LEU A 58 14.85 -0.44 -5.23
C LEU A 58 14.07 -0.36 -3.91
N ARG A 59 14.75 -0.13 -2.78
CA ARG A 59 14.10 0.04 -1.48
C ARG A 59 13.19 1.26 -1.51
N GLN A 60 13.72 2.38 -2.00
CA GLN A 60 12.98 3.63 -2.12
C GLN A 60 11.80 3.51 -3.11
N ALA A 61 11.98 2.79 -4.23
CA ALA A 61 10.90 2.52 -5.17
C ALA A 61 9.75 1.72 -4.54
N VAL A 62 10.08 0.65 -3.79
CA VAL A 62 9.05 -0.17 -3.12
C VAL A 62 8.33 0.61 -2.02
N ASP A 63 9.03 1.47 -1.28
CA ASP A 63 8.39 2.33 -0.28
C ASP A 63 7.41 3.32 -0.94
N ASN A 64 7.78 3.92 -2.07
CA ASN A 64 6.88 4.81 -2.83
C ASN A 64 5.66 4.07 -3.40
N ILE A 65 5.86 2.84 -3.91
CA ILE A 65 4.75 1.96 -4.35
C ILE A 65 3.80 1.67 -3.20
N ARG A 66 4.33 1.38 -2.01
CA ARG A 66 3.49 1.16 -0.83
C ARG A 66 2.66 2.39 -0.49
N ILE A 67 3.27 3.59 -0.47
CA ILE A 67 2.55 4.83 -0.15
C ILE A 67 1.40 5.05 -1.14
N GLY A 68 1.66 4.87 -2.44
CA GLY A 68 0.61 4.99 -3.47
C GLY A 68 -0.52 3.97 -3.29
N PHE A 69 -0.17 2.73 -2.95
CA PHE A 69 -1.14 1.66 -2.69
C PHE A 69 -2.03 1.96 -1.49
N VAL A 70 -1.42 2.34 -0.36
CA VAL A 70 -2.14 2.71 0.87
C VAL A 70 -3.08 3.88 0.61
N PHE A 71 -2.60 4.91 -0.11
CA PHE A 71 -3.41 6.05 -0.47
C PHE A 71 -4.65 5.63 -1.29
N SER A 72 -4.48 4.76 -2.29
CA SER A 72 -5.58 4.22 -3.10
C SER A 72 -6.62 3.47 -2.27
N VAL A 73 -6.18 2.64 -1.33
CA VAL A 73 -7.06 1.87 -0.43
C VAL A 73 -7.87 2.79 0.48
N VAL A 74 -7.22 3.80 1.08
CA VAL A 74 -7.91 4.78 1.92
C VAL A 74 -8.93 5.57 1.12
N LEU A 75 -8.58 5.99 -0.10
CA LEU A 75 -9.49 6.72 -0.98
C LEU A 75 -10.73 5.90 -1.32
N GLU A 76 -10.55 4.62 -1.64
CA GLU A 76 -11.67 3.72 -1.96
C GLU A 76 -12.55 3.45 -0.75
N ALA A 77 -11.98 3.33 0.44
CA ALA A 77 -12.73 3.21 1.69
C ALA A 77 -13.59 4.46 1.96
N PHE A 78 -12.99 5.65 1.80
CA PHE A 78 -13.71 6.92 1.94
C PHE A 78 -14.86 7.07 0.95
N LYS A 79 -14.72 6.58 -0.29
CA LYS A 79 -15.81 6.59 -1.27
C LYS A 79 -17.00 5.72 -0.86
N LEU A 80 -16.76 4.65 -0.10
CA LEU A 80 -17.79 3.69 0.31
C LEU A 80 -18.45 4.07 1.64
N GLY A 81 -17.82 4.96 2.44
CA GLY A 81 -18.36 5.49 3.70
C GLY A 81 -19.19 6.77 3.56
N SER A 82 -19.24 7.38 2.37
CA SER A 82 -20.14 8.49 1.99
C SER A 82 -21.48 7.98 1.49
#